data_AF-A0A0F3H0U4-F1
#
_entry.id   AF-A0A0F3H0U4-F1
#
_cell.length_a   1.000
_cell.length_b   1.000
_cell.length_c   1.000
_cell.angle_alpha   90.00
_cell.angle_beta   90.00
_cell.angle_gamma   90.00
#
_symmetry.space_group_name_H-M   'P 1'
#
loop_
_entity.id
_entity.type
_entity.pdbx_description
1 polymer ?
#
loop_
_entity_poly.entity_id
_entity_poly.type
_entity_poly.pdbx_seq_one_letter_code
_entity_poly.pdbx_strand_id
1 'polypeptide(L)' 'MGTSKHTGAISMFDKEFIKTNVFDKSKVLHRVFELRQKCDYMEYTYIDDKDVEELLPQVENFIDSVKNYFWSGR' A
#
# COMPACT_ATOMS: atom_id res chain seq x y z
N MET A 1 18.26 6.87 7.28
CA MET A 1 17.23 6.54 8.27
C MET A 1 16.32 5.52 7.64
N GLY A 2 16.41 4.27 8.07
CA GLY A 2 15.60 3.17 7.57
C GLY A 2 14.89 2.51 8.75
N THR A 3 13.66 2.08 8.53
CA THR A 3 12.86 1.34 9.50
C THR A 3 12.86 -0.12 9.10
N SER A 4 13.20 -1.00 10.04
CA SER A 4 13.11 -2.46 9.85
C SER A 4 11.67 -2.98 9.96
N LYS A 5 10.71 -2.12 10.31
CA LYS A 5 9.28 -2.45 10.43
C LYS A 5 8.51 -1.92 9.23
N HIS A 6 7.62 -2.75 8.69
CA HIS A 6 6.70 -2.39 7.60
C HIS A 6 5.82 -1.18 7.95
N THR A 7 5.30 -1.12 9.18
CA THR A 7 4.48 0.03 9.65
C THR A 7 5.24 1.35 9.62
N GLY A 8 6.54 1.32 9.96
CA GLY A 8 7.39 2.50 9.84
C GLY A 8 7.61 2.90 8.39
N ALA A 9 7.77 1.93 7.48
CA ALA A 9 7.99 2.21 6.06
C ALA A 9 6.76 2.88 5.43
N ILE A 10 5.56 2.38 5.76
CA ILE A 10 4.28 2.97 5.34
C ILE A 10 4.11 4.37 5.93
N SER A 11 4.43 4.56 7.21
CA SER A 11 4.36 5.89 7.84
C SER A 11 5.31 6.91 7.20
N MET A 12 6.50 6.44 6.80
CA MET A 12 7.46 7.27 6.07
C MET A 12 6.95 7.58 4.66
N PHE A 13 6.33 6.61 3.98
CA PHE A 13 5.68 6.85 2.70
C PHE A 13 4.61 7.95 2.78
N ASP A 14 3.74 7.90 3.79
CA ASP A 14 2.72 8.93 4.00
C ASP A 14 3.35 10.32 4.22
N LYS A 15 4.42 10.37 5.02
CA LYS A 15 5.10 11.62 5.34
C LYS A 15 5.79 12.22 4.11
N GLU A 16 6.49 11.40 3.33
CA GLU A 16 7.38 11.88 2.27
C GLU A 16 6.68 12.04 0.92
N PHE A 17 5.57 11.31 0.68
CA PHE A 17 4.90 11.32 -0.64
C PHE A 17 3.43 11.76 -0.60
N ILE A 18 2.70 11.51 0.50
CA ILE A 18 1.30 11.96 0.60
C ILE A 18 1.25 13.40 1.11
N LYS A 19 1.92 13.71 2.22
CA LYS A 19 1.93 15.07 2.79
C LYS A 19 2.62 16.10 1.91
N THR A 20 3.47 15.66 1.00
CA THR A 20 4.16 16.49 0.00
C THR A 20 3.38 16.62 -1.30
N ASN A 21 2.17 16.04 -1.39
CA ASN A 21 1.31 16.02 -2.58
C ASN A 21 1.95 15.36 -3.82
N VAL A 22 2.86 14.39 -3.62
CA VAL A 22 3.43 13.60 -4.72
C VAL A 22 2.44 12.52 -5.18
N PHE A 23 1.77 11.86 -4.23
CA PHE A 23 0.64 10.97 -4.49
C PHE A 23 -0.58 11.41 -3.68
N ASP A 24 -1.76 11.15 -4.23
CA ASP A 24 -3.02 11.67 -3.66
C ASP A 24 -3.52 10.83 -2.47
N LYS A 25 -3.26 9.50 -2.47
CA LYS A 25 -3.76 8.57 -1.44
C LYS A 25 -2.81 7.39 -1.22
N SER A 26 -2.71 6.95 0.03
CA SER A 26 -2.03 5.70 0.45
C SER A 26 -3.00 4.63 0.97
N LYS A 27 -4.31 4.87 0.90
CA LYS A 27 -5.35 4.02 1.50
C LYS A 27 -5.26 2.55 1.07
N VAL A 28 -4.93 2.30 -0.21
CA VAL A 28 -4.76 0.94 -0.73
C VAL A 28 -3.56 0.23 -0.10
N LEU A 29 -2.44 0.93 0.12
CA LEU A 29 -1.24 0.39 0.75
C LEU A 29 -1.52 -0.03 2.19
N HIS A 30 -2.20 0.82 2.95
CA HIS A 30 -2.63 0.51 4.32
C HIS A 30 -3.60 -0.68 4.36
N ARG A 31 -4.61 -0.66 3.47
CA ARG A 31 -5.65 -1.70 3.42
C ARG A 31 -5.07 -3.08 3.10
N VAL A 32 -4.16 -3.17 2.12
CA VAL A 32 -3.51 -4.43 1.74
C VAL A 32 -2.57 -4.92 2.83
N PHE A 33 -1.85 -4.00 3.50
CA PHE A 33 -1.01 -4.37 4.64
C PHE A 33 -1.83 -4.97 5.79
N GLU A 34 -2.96 -4.35 6.15
CA GLU A 34 -3.87 -4.89 7.17
C GLU A 34 -4.42 -6.28 6.78
N LEU A 35 -4.85 -6.45 5.54
CA LEU A 35 -5.36 -7.73 5.04
C LEU A 35 -4.30 -8.82 5.08
N ARG A 36 -3.06 -8.49 4.67
CA ARG A 36 -1.92 -9.40 4.79
C ARG A 36 -1.68 -9.78 6.25
N GLN A 37 -1.67 -8.82 7.17
CA GLN A 37 -1.46 -9.12 8.60
C GLN A 37 -2.57 -10.02 9.17
N LYS A 38 -3.82 -9.81 8.76
CA LYS A 38 -4.91 -10.69 9.17
C LYS A 38 -4.68 -12.12 8.68
N CYS A 39 -4.32 -12.32 7.41
CA CYS A 39 -4.00 -13.65 6.88
C CYS A 39 -2.80 -14.29 7.57
N ASP A 40 -1.74 -13.53 7.82
CA ASP A 40 -0.48 -14.05 8.37
C ASP A 40 -0.62 -14.42 9.87
N TYR A 41 -1.55 -13.78 10.61
CA TYR A 41 -1.59 -13.87 12.08
C TYR A 41 -2.94 -14.22 12.70
N MET A 42 -4.06 -14.25 11.97
CA MET A 42 -5.37 -14.65 12.52
C MET A 42 -5.83 -16.01 11.98
N GLU A 43 -6.15 -16.91 12.91
CA GLU A 43 -6.56 -18.30 12.67
C GLU A 43 -7.83 -18.46 11.81
N TYR A 44 -8.71 -17.46 11.80
CA TYR A 44 -9.95 -17.44 11.03
C TYR A 44 -10.07 -16.14 10.23
N THR A 45 -9.23 -16.00 9.19
CA THR A 45 -9.40 -14.92 8.21
C THR A 45 -10.06 -15.49 6.97
N TYR A 46 -11.32 -15.14 6.76
CA TYR A 46 -11.99 -15.35 5.49
C TYR A 46 -11.79 -14.09 4.64
N ILE A 47 -10.99 -14.19 3.58
CA ILE A 47 -10.97 -13.20 2.51
C ILE A 47 -11.97 -13.66 1.47
N ASP A 48 -12.92 -12.79 1.13
CA ASP A 48 -13.86 -13.06 0.03
C ASP A 48 -13.17 -12.74 -1.30
N ASP A 49 -13.45 -13.51 -2.35
CA ASP A 49 -12.96 -13.24 -3.70
C ASP A 49 -13.32 -11.80 -4.14
N LYS A 50 -14.43 -11.26 -3.65
CA LYS A 50 -14.84 -9.85 -3.87
C LYS A 50 -13.85 -8.84 -3.29
N ASP A 51 -13.25 -9.12 -2.13
CA ASP A 51 -12.23 -8.24 -1.56
C ASP A 51 -11.02 -8.18 -2.49
N VAL A 52 -10.66 -9.32 -3.10
CA VAL A 52 -9.55 -9.40 -4.06
C VAL A 52 -9.90 -8.69 -5.37
N GLU A 53 -11.09 -8.94 -5.92
CA GLU A 53 -11.57 -8.29 -7.14
C GLU A 53 -11.63 -6.76 -7.02
N GLU A 54 -11.99 -6.24 -5.85
CA GLU A 54 -12.01 -4.80 -5.60
C GLU A 54 -10.59 -4.22 -5.43
N LEU A 55 -9.70 -4.94 -4.74
CA LEU A 55 -8.39 -4.42 -4.34
C LEU A 55 -7.33 -4.56 -5.43
N LEU A 56 -7.36 -5.64 -6.22
CA LEU A 56 -6.37 -5.91 -7.25
C LEU A 56 -6.17 -4.73 -8.22
N PRO A 57 -7.21 -4.17 -8.86
CA PRO A 57 -7.03 -3.02 -9.75
C PRO A 57 -6.54 -1.76 -9.02
N GLN A 58 -6.86 -1.59 -7.75
CA GLN A 58 -6.36 -0.46 -6.95
C GLN A 58 -4.86 -0.60 -6.66
N VAL A 59 -4.40 -1.83 -6.42
CA VAL A 59 -2.98 -2.15 -6.20
C VAL A 59 -2.18 -1.97 -7.47
N GLU A 60 -2.68 -2.45 -8.61
CA GLU A 60 -2.04 -2.26 -9.92
C GLU A 60 -1.86 -0.76 -10.23
N ASN A 61 -2.93 0.03 -10.08
CA ASN A 61 -2.87 1.48 -10.27
C ASN A 61 -1.86 2.17 -9.33
N PHE A 62 -1.76 1.72 -8.08
CA PHE A 62 -0.77 2.23 -7.14
C PHE A 62 0.67 1.92 -7.59
N ILE A 63 0.93 0.67 -7.98
CA ILE A 63 2.24 0.24 -8.48
C ILE A 63 2.63 1.04 -9.73
N ASP A 64 1.69 1.22 -10.66
CA ASP A 64 1.96 1.96 -11.89
C ASP A 64 2.17 3.46 -11.63
N SER A 65 1.47 4.05 -10.66
CA SER A 65 1.74 5.43 -10.23
C SER A 65 3.16 5.59 -9.68
N VAL A 66 3.61 4.64 -8.86
CA VAL A 66 4.98 4.63 -8.30
C VAL A 66 6.02 4.41 -9.40
N LYS A 67 5.80 3.47 -10.31
CA LYS A 67 6.69 3.24 -11.47
C LYS A 67 6.80 4.48 -12.35
N ASN A 68 5.66 5.11 -12.67
CA ASN A 68 5.62 6.33 -13.46
C ASN A 68 6.39 7.45 -12.78
N TYR A 69 6.30 7.58 -11.45
CA TYR A 69 7.11 8.53 -10.70
C TYR A 69 8.62 8.28 -10.90
N PHE A 70 9.09 7.04 -10.75
CA PHE A 70 10.51 6.71 -10.94
C PHE A 70 11.02 6.83 -12.39
N TRP A 71 10.18 6.50 -13.38
CA TRP A 71 10.59 6.51 -14.79
C TRP A 71 10.34 7.85 -15.50
N SER A 72 9.51 8.73 -14.95
CA SER A 72 9.31 10.08 -15.48
C SER A 72 10.47 11.04 -15.17
N GLY A 73 11.55 10.57 -14.53
CA GLY A 73 12.78 11.34 -14.32
C GLY A 73 12.69 12.41 -13.24
N ARG A 74 11.74 12.27 -12.29
CA ARG A 74 11.79 13.01 -11.03
C ARG A 74 12.45 12.18 -9.93
#